data_AF-A0A7L0FNB3-F1
#
_entry.id   AF-A0A7L0FNB3-F1
#
_cell.length_a   1.000
_cell.length_b   1.000
_cell.length_c   1.000
_cell.angle_alpha   90.00
_cell.angle_beta   90.00
_cell.angle_gamma   90.00
#
_symmetry.space_group_name_H-M   'P 1'
#
loop_
_entity.id
_entity.type
_entity.pdbx_description
1 polymer ?
#
loop_
_entity_poly.entity_id
_entity_poly.type
_entity_poly.pdbx_seq_one_letter_code
_entity_poly.pdbx_strand_id
1 'polypeptide(L)'
;QGYRRVWAGLRGRTLAFYGGPRDSEPLEVLDLGELVAVRAEGGGLVLRMKGQEVTLKVRGTPLRGAPRGFGGTRGGWGHGAGKGVPRVPSCFFEVTRPEAERLLERSEGEGNMVLRPGGHGRGVSVTTRQELNGTVLLKHYRVNRVDEGYVIDVDAPHRCSSLAEVVQYFVERSKGNLRPLHREYSPRL
;
A
#
# COMPACT_ATOMS: atom_id res chain seq x y z
N GLN A 1 1.67 17.96 28.21
CA GLN A 1 2.74 17.39 27.36
C GLN A 1 2.17 17.15 25.98
N GLY A 2 2.73 17.81 24.96
CA GLY A 2 2.21 17.77 23.59
C GLY A 2 2.76 16.57 22.83
N TYR A 3 1.89 15.81 22.17
CA TYR A 3 2.31 14.75 21.25
C TYR A 3 2.60 15.37 19.89
N ARG A 4 3.79 15.12 19.32
CA ARG A 4 4.12 15.54 17.95
C ARG A 4 3.67 14.46 16.98
N ARG A 5 2.89 14.84 15.95
CA ARG A 5 2.52 13.93 14.87
C ARG A 5 3.70 13.80 13.93
N VAL A 6 4.13 12.57 13.70
CA VAL A 6 5.23 12.22 12.81
C VAL A 6 4.88 10.94 12.08
N TRP A 7 5.46 10.77 10.90
CA TRP A 7 5.48 9.49 10.19
C TRP A 7 6.66 8.67 10.70
N ALA A 8 6.55 7.35 10.74
CA ALA A 8 7.64 6.50 11.20
C ALA A 8 7.91 5.39 10.18
N GLY A 9 9.18 5.08 9.95
CA GLY A 9 9.62 4.00 9.07
C GLY A 9 10.84 3.30 9.62
N LEU A 10 10.93 1.98 9.44
CA LEU A 10 12.09 1.19 9.83
C LEU A 10 13.16 1.21 8.73
N ARG A 11 14.38 1.64 9.07
CA ARG A 11 15.57 1.60 8.21
C ARG A 11 16.61 0.70 8.87
N GLY A 12 16.63 -0.58 8.51
CA GLY A 12 17.53 -1.56 9.15
C GLY A 12 17.24 -1.69 10.65
N ARG A 13 18.24 -1.39 11.49
CA ARG A 13 18.12 -1.39 12.97
C ARG A 13 17.71 -0.03 13.54
N THR A 14 17.27 0.91 12.72
CA THR A 14 16.85 2.24 13.18
C THR A 14 15.39 2.51 12.86
N LEU A 15 14.68 3.15 13.79
CA LEU A 15 13.35 3.68 13.59
C LEU A 15 13.46 5.17 13.28
N ALA A 16 13.12 5.55 12.05
CA ALA A 16 13.24 6.92 11.54
C ALA A 16 11.88 7.63 11.56
N PHE A 17 11.83 8.86 12.07
CA PHE A 17 10.64 9.71 12.15
C PHE A 17 10.70 10.85 11.14
N TYR A 18 9.61 11.12 10.44
CA TYR A 18 9.51 12.10 9.36
C TYR A 18 8.38 13.11 9.63
N GLY A 19 8.51 14.32 9.10
CA GLY A 19 7.48 15.36 9.22
C GLY A 19 6.30 15.11 8.29
N GLY A 20 6.59 14.63 7.09
CA GLY A 20 5.66 14.33 6.02
C GLY A 20 5.90 12.97 5.38
N PRO A 21 4.91 12.44 4.65
CA PRO A 21 4.97 11.12 4.03
C PRO A 21 5.89 11.06 2.80
N ARG A 22 6.44 12.20 2.35
CA ARG A 22 7.32 12.32 1.19
C ARG A 22 8.72 12.83 1.55
N ASP A 23 9.01 12.98 2.84
CA ASP A 23 10.30 13.49 3.28
C ASP A 23 11.34 12.37 3.15
N SER A 24 12.47 12.68 2.51
CA SER A 24 13.61 11.75 2.39
C SER A 24 14.47 11.73 3.64
N GLU A 25 14.53 12.87 4.35
CA GLU A 25 15.34 13.07 5.54
C GLU A 25 14.51 12.89 6.82
N PRO A 26 14.95 12.03 7.75
CA PRO A 26 14.27 11.87 9.02
C PRO A 26 14.53 13.07 9.93
N LEU A 27 13.48 13.54 10.58
CA LEU A 27 13.55 14.56 11.63
C LEU A 27 14.24 14.02 12.88
N GLU A 28 14.08 12.72 13.15
CA GLU A 28 14.64 12.05 14.30
C GLU A 28 14.86 10.57 13.96
N VAL A 29 15.93 9.98 14.49
CA VAL A 29 16.24 8.57 14.30
C VAL A 29 16.48 7.95 15.66
N LEU A 30 15.74 6.88 15.95
CA LEU A 30 15.90 6.08 17.15
C LEU A 30 16.63 4.78 16.78
N ASP A 31 17.85 4.63 17.28
CA ASP A 31 18.58 3.38 17.13
C ASP A 31 17.94 2.28 17.99
N LEU A 32 17.63 1.13 17.39
CA LEU A 32 17.10 -0.07 18.06
C LEU A 32 18.24 -1.04 18.45
N GLY A 33 19.50 -0.59 18.37
CA GLY A 33 20.72 -1.21 18.90
C GLY A 33 20.53 -1.88 20.27
N GLU A 34 20.01 -1.11 21.22
CA GLU A 34 19.85 -1.55 22.61
C GLU A 34 18.39 -1.84 22.97
N LEU A 35 17.56 -2.25 22.00
CA LEU A 35 16.15 -2.53 22.23
C LEU A 35 16.01 -3.76 23.15
N VAL A 36 15.44 -3.53 24.33
CA VAL A 36 15.27 -4.54 25.38
C VAL A 36 13.88 -5.17 25.32
N ALA A 37 12.84 -4.39 25.01
CA ALA A 37 11.48 -4.91 24.93
C ALA A 37 10.56 -4.02 24.08
N VAL A 38 9.53 -4.64 23.50
CA VAL A 38 8.41 -3.96 22.85
C VAL A 38 7.13 -4.39 23.55
N ARG A 39 6.29 -3.42 23.94
CA ARG A 39 4.99 -3.68 24.58
C ARG A 39 3.89 -2.91 23.86
N ALA A 40 2.69 -3.48 23.79
CA ALA A 40 1.52 -2.76 23.34
C ALA A 40 0.72 -2.32 24.58
N GLU A 41 0.47 -1.02 24.73
CA GLU A 41 -0.21 -0.47 25.89
C GLU A 41 -1.11 0.71 25.46
N GLY A 42 -2.40 0.67 25.86
CA GLY A 42 -3.32 1.80 25.68
C GLY A 42 -3.49 2.31 24.25
N GLY A 43 -3.43 1.44 23.23
CA GLY A 43 -3.52 1.81 21.82
C GLY A 43 -2.22 2.39 21.22
N GLY A 44 -1.11 2.28 21.95
CA GLY A 44 0.23 2.63 21.48
C GLY A 44 1.21 1.46 21.61
N LEU A 45 2.38 1.65 21.02
CA LEU A 45 3.55 0.78 21.14
C LEU A 45 4.58 1.46 22.05
N VAL A 46 5.02 0.77 23.08
CA VAL A 46 6.08 1.21 24.00
C VAL A 46 7.35 0.45 23.65
N LEU A 47 8.38 1.18 23.25
CA LEU A 47 9.72 0.68 22.94
C LEU A 47 10.64 0.97 24.12
N ARG A 48 11.18 -0.08 24.75
CA ARG A 48 12.10 0.06 25.87
C ARG A 48 13.53 -0.26 25.43
N MET A 49 14.39 0.73 25.52
CA MET A 49 15.83 0.68 25.28
C MET A 49 16.60 0.60 26.61
N LYS A 50 17.90 0.29 26.59
CA LYS A 50 18.75 0.40 27.80
C LYS A 50 18.87 1.87 28.22
N GLY A 51 18.02 2.28 29.17
CA GLY A 51 18.02 3.62 29.77
C GLY A 51 17.00 4.61 29.19
N GLN A 52 16.21 4.23 28.18
CA GLN A 52 15.19 5.10 27.59
C GLN A 52 13.94 4.32 27.22
N GLU A 53 12.76 4.91 27.43
CA GLU A 53 11.48 4.36 26.99
C GLU A 53 10.78 5.34 26.06
N VAL A 54 10.32 4.86 24.91
CA VAL A 54 9.68 5.67 23.87
C VAL A 54 8.27 5.12 23.60
N THR A 55 7.27 5.97 23.79
CA THR A 55 5.85 5.59 23.59
C THR A 55 5.31 6.18 22.30
N LEU A 56 4.97 5.30 21.37
CA LEU A 56 4.38 5.60 20.07
C LEU A 56 2.87 5.36 20.13
N LYS A 57 2.09 6.44 20.27
CA LYS A 57 0.62 6.33 20.25
C LYS A 57 0.12 6.45 18.83
N VAL A 58 -0.53 5.39 18.33
CA VAL A 58 -1.28 5.46 17.08
C VAL A 58 -2.64 6.05 17.43
N ARG A 59 -2.93 7.27 16.98
CA ARG A 59 -4.30 7.81 17.12
C ARG A 59 -5.22 7.03 16.18
N GLY A 60 -5.86 6.00 16.72
CA GLY A 60 -7.05 5.40 16.10
C GLY A 60 -8.25 6.32 16.35
N THR A 61 -8.79 6.93 15.30
CA THR A 61 -10.18 7.36 15.31
C THR A 61 -11.07 6.14 15.04
N PRO A 62 -12.19 5.95 15.75
CA PRO A 62 -13.24 5.06 15.29
C PRO A 62 -13.69 5.52 13.90
N LEU A 63 -14.02 4.54 13.04
CA LEU A 63 -14.58 4.75 11.71
C LEU A 63 -15.74 5.76 11.74
N ARG A 64 -15.52 6.99 11.25
CA ARG A 64 -16.59 7.84 10.70
C ARG A 64 -15.99 8.94 9.83
N GLY A 65 -16.56 9.09 8.64
CA GLY A 65 -16.02 9.87 7.55
C GLY A 65 -15.84 11.36 7.82
N ALA A 66 -14.80 11.91 7.19
CA ALA A 66 -14.82 13.12 6.37
C ALA A 66 -13.37 13.53 6.06
N PRO A 67 -13.00 13.76 4.80
CA PRO A 67 -11.95 14.71 4.47
C PRO A 67 -12.60 16.07 4.19
N ARG A 68 -11.99 17.14 4.71
CA ARG A 68 -11.50 18.26 3.88
C ARG A 68 -11.10 19.46 4.73
N GLY A 69 -10.11 20.16 4.19
CA GLY A 69 -10.00 21.59 4.31
C GLY A 69 -8.71 22.02 3.64
N PHE A 70 -8.75 22.40 2.36
CA PHE A 70 -8.13 23.62 1.83
C PHE A 70 -8.78 23.92 0.49
N GLY A 71 -9.47 25.07 0.44
CA GLY A 71 -9.97 25.69 -0.78
C GLY A 71 -8.90 26.58 -1.42
N GLY A 72 -9.12 26.92 -2.69
CA GLY A 72 -8.28 27.85 -3.44
C GLY A 72 -8.69 27.89 -4.92
N THR A 73 -9.07 29.07 -5.39
CA THR A 73 -9.86 29.38 -6.60
C THR A 73 -9.13 29.32 -7.95
N ARG A 74 -9.93 29.06 -9.01
CA ARG A 74 -9.90 29.56 -10.41
C ARG A 74 -8.57 30.00 -11.05
N GLY A 75 -8.29 29.43 -12.23
CA GLY A 75 -7.64 30.15 -13.34
C GLY A 75 -6.90 29.27 -14.34
N GLY A 76 -7.33 29.30 -15.61
CA GLY A 76 -6.45 29.20 -16.77
C GLY A 76 -6.16 27.80 -17.34
N TRP A 77 -6.55 27.60 -18.60
CA TRP A 77 -6.05 26.52 -19.46
C TRP A 77 -4.57 26.74 -19.76
N GLY A 78 -3.77 25.68 -19.69
CA GLY A 78 -2.40 25.65 -20.14
C GLY A 78 -1.98 24.22 -20.46
N HIS A 79 -1.73 23.93 -21.74
CA HIS A 79 -1.05 22.73 -22.18
C HIS A 79 0.35 22.70 -21.54
N GLY A 80 0.61 21.70 -20.70
CA GLY A 80 1.90 21.51 -20.06
C GLY A 80 2.05 20.06 -19.64
N ALA A 81 3.04 19.38 -20.19
CA ALA A 81 3.36 17.99 -19.93
C ALA A 81 3.49 17.71 -18.42
N GLY A 82 2.50 17.02 -17.87
CA GLY A 82 2.51 16.53 -16.48
C GLY A 82 3.47 15.36 -16.32
N LYS A 83 4.78 15.65 -16.19
CA LYS A 83 5.72 14.68 -15.61
C LYS A 83 5.37 14.46 -14.14
N GLY A 84 5.09 13.20 -13.80
CA GLY A 84 5.53 12.63 -12.53
C GLY A 84 4.50 12.49 -11.42
N VAL A 85 3.50 11.62 -11.61
CA VAL A 85 2.98 10.86 -10.48
C VAL A 85 2.68 9.40 -10.88
N PRO A 86 3.60 8.43 -10.75
CA PRO A 86 3.20 7.04 -10.60
C PRO A 86 2.81 6.83 -9.14
N ARG A 87 1.63 7.35 -8.80
CA ARG A 87 0.88 6.96 -7.61
C ARG A 87 0.58 5.48 -7.75
N VAL A 88 0.72 4.76 -6.65
CA VAL A 88 0.29 3.36 -6.50
C VAL A 88 -1.00 3.13 -7.34
N PRO A 89 -1.06 2.08 -8.18
CA PRO A 89 -2.21 1.85 -9.06
C PRO A 89 -3.53 1.85 -8.28
N SER A 90 -4.62 2.34 -8.89
CA SER A 90 -5.94 2.40 -8.24
C SER A 90 -6.52 1.03 -7.85
N CYS A 91 -5.95 -0.04 -8.38
CA CYS A 91 -6.29 -1.43 -8.06
C CYS A 91 -5.42 -2.02 -6.94
N PHE A 92 -4.62 -1.20 -6.25
CA PHE A 92 -3.93 -1.59 -5.03
C PHE A 92 -4.83 -1.36 -3.81
N PHE A 93 -5.03 -2.43 -3.04
CA PHE A 93 -5.80 -2.42 -1.81
C PHE A 93 -4.91 -2.89 -0.65
N GLU A 94 -4.94 -2.16 0.47
CA GLU A 94 -4.30 -2.56 1.71
C GLU A 94 -5.14 -3.63 2.41
N VAL A 95 -5.11 -4.84 1.86
CA VAL A 95 -5.91 -5.98 2.32
C VAL A 95 -5.04 -7.23 2.41
N THR A 96 -5.42 -8.14 3.31
CA THR A 96 -4.84 -9.48 3.41
C THR A 96 -5.27 -10.36 2.24
N ARG A 97 -4.66 -11.55 2.11
CA ARG A 97 -5.05 -12.56 1.12
C ARG A 97 -6.57 -12.89 1.18
N PRO A 98 -7.14 -13.33 2.30
CA PRO A 98 -8.56 -13.67 2.36
C PRO A 98 -9.50 -12.47 2.22
N GLU A 99 -9.04 -11.26 2.53
CA GLU A 99 -9.83 -10.04 2.28
C GLU A 99 -9.89 -9.68 0.80
N ALA A 100 -8.80 -9.86 0.05
CA ALA A 100 -8.77 -9.65 -1.40
C ALA A 100 -9.66 -10.65 -2.15
N GLU A 101 -9.69 -11.91 -1.71
CA GLU A 101 -10.57 -12.94 -2.28
C GLU A 101 -12.04 -12.52 -2.16
N ARG A 102 -12.44 -12.15 -0.94
CA ARG A 102 -13.80 -11.68 -0.65
C ARG A 102 -14.12 -10.35 -1.33
N LEU A 103 -13.13 -9.48 -1.55
CA LEU A 103 -13.32 -8.25 -2.31
C LEU A 103 -13.67 -8.56 -3.76
N LEU A 104 -12.92 -9.45 -4.42
CA LEU A 104 -13.19 -9.84 -5.80
C LEU A 104 -14.49 -10.64 -5.96
N GLU A 105 -14.90 -11.38 -4.94
CA GLU A 105 -16.19 -12.09 -4.91
C GLU A 105 -17.37 -11.10 -4.85
N ARG A 106 -17.26 -10.02 -4.07
CA ARG A 106 -18.34 -9.03 -3.95
C ARG A 106 -18.42 -8.01 -5.09
N SER A 107 -17.33 -7.87 -5.86
CA SER A 107 -17.21 -6.90 -6.96
C SER A 107 -17.31 -7.56 -8.33
N GLU A 108 -18.10 -8.63 -8.44
CA GLU A 108 -18.38 -9.28 -9.73
C GLU A 108 -18.92 -8.28 -10.75
N GLY A 109 -18.27 -8.21 -11.91
CA GLY A 109 -18.63 -7.28 -13.01
C GLY A 109 -17.81 -5.99 -13.06
N GLU A 110 -17.28 -5.50 -11.93
CA GLU A 110 -16.48 -4.26 -11.87
C GLU A 110 -14.99 -4.51 -12.16
N GLY A 111 -14.47 -5.64 -11.72
CA GLY A 111 -13.09 -6.04 -11.91
C GLY A 111 -12.79 -7.33 -11.16
N ASN A 112 -11.75 -8.02 -11.62
CA ASN A 112 -11.45 -9.38 -11.18
C ASN A 112 -9.96 -9.57 -10.84
N MET A 113 -9.24 -8.47 -10.65
CA MET A 113 -7.82 -8.42 -10.32
C MET A 113 -7.52 -7.28 -9.34
N VAL A 114 -6.77 -7.57 -8.28
CA VAL A 114 -6.27 -6.57 -7.32
C VAL A 114 -4.79 -6.79 -6.98
N LEU A 115 -4.09 -5.70 -6.67
CA LEU A 115 -2.80 -5.73 -6.00
C LEU A 115 -3.02 -5.59 -4.49
N ARG A 116 -2.18 -6.28 -3.71
CA ARG A 116 -2.18 -6.17 -2.24
C ARG A 116 -0.78 -6.41 -1.67
N PRO A 117 -0.54 -6.03 -0.39
CA PRO A 117 0.68 -6.44 0.31
C PRO A 117 0.88 -7.97 0.32
N GLY A 118 2.15 -8.39 0.24
CA GLY A 118 2.54 -9.80 0.39
C GLY A 118 2.32 -10.34 1.81
N GLY A 119 2.09 -11.65 1.95
CA GLY A 119 1.68 -12.31 3.20
C GLY A 119 2.69 -12.33 4.36
N HIS A 120 3.86 -11.71 4.21
CA HIS A 120 4.89 -11.61 5.25
C HIS A 120 5.56 -10.22 5.29
N GLY A 121 4.85 -9.16 4.85
CA GLY A 121 5.40 -7.80 4.82
C GLY A 121 6.53 -7.59 3.82
N ARG A 122 6.82 -8.59 2.98
CA ARG A 122 7.80 -8.51 1.90
C ARG A 122 7.09 -8.58 0.55
N GLY A 123 7.33 -7.57 -0.27
CA GLY A 123 6.86 -7.51 -1.65
C GLY A 123 5.36 -7.26 -1.82
N VAL A 124 4.90 -7.48 -3.06
CA VAL A 124 3.50 -7.27 -3.49
C VAL A 124 2.94 -8.61 -3.96
N SER A 125 1.63 -8.76 -3.92
CA SER A 125 0.94 -9.89 -4.52
C SER A 125 -0.19 -9.42 -5.40
N VAL A 126 -0.40 -10.12 -6.51
CA VAL A 126 -1.57 -9.94 -7.38
C VAL A 126 -2.54 -11.06 -7.04
N THR A 127 -3.81 -10.74 -6.81
CA THR A 127 -4.89 -11.71 -6.60
C THR A 127 -5.91 -11.55 -7.72
N THR A 128 -6.31 -12.66 -8.33
CA THR A 128 -7.25 -12.69 -9.45
C THR A 128 -8.36 -13.71 -9.20
N ARG A 129 -9.58 -13.43 -9.66
CA ARG A 129 -10.74 -14.33 -9.56
C ARG A 129 -11.45 -14.41 -10.90
N GLN A 130 -11.31 -15.50 -11.64
CA GLN A 130 -11.99 -15.66 -12.92
C GLN A 130 -13.06 -16.74 -12.82
N GLU A 131 -14.20 -16.55 -13.48
CA GLU A 131 -15.17 -17.63 -13.65
C GLU A 131 -15.06 -18.16 -15.08
N LEU A 132 -14.81 -19.46 -15.19
CA LEU A 132 -14.71 -20.15 -16.48
C LEU A 132 -15.63 -21.37 -16.43
N ASN A 133 -16.69 -21.36 -17.25
CA ASN A 133 -17.67 -22.45 -17.35
C ASN A 133 -18.25 -22.87 -15.98
N GLY A 134 -18.62 -21.90 -15.14
CA GLY A 134 -19.15 -22.12 -13.80
C GLY A 134 -18.12 -22.56 -12.75
N THR A 135 -16.83 -22.64 -13.12
CA THR A 135 -15.73 -22.90 -12.18
C THR A 135 -15.01 -21.61 -11.83
N VAL A 136 -14.93 -21.30 -10.54
CA VAL A 136 -14.16 -20.14 -10.05
C VAL A 136 -12.68 -20.50 -9.92
N LEU A 137 -11.84 -19.79 -10.67
CA LEU A 137 -10.39 -19.85 -10.65
C LEU A 137 -9.82 -18.67 -9.86
N LEU A 138 -9.42 -18.94 -8.63
CA LEU A 138 -8.73 -18.00 -7.77
C LEU A 138 -7.22 -18.23 -7.84
N LYS A 139 -6.45 -17.20 -8.17
CA LYS A 139 -4.98 -17.28 -8.25
C LYS A 139 -4.31 -16.14 -7.51
N HIS A 140 -3.15 -16.43 -6.93
CA HIS A 140 -2.30 -15.44 -6.28
C HIS A 140 -0.89 -15.52 -6.86
N TYR A 141 -0.43 -14.41 -7.41
CA TYR A 141 0.90 -14.29 -7.99
C TYR A 141 1.78 -13.47 -7.06
N ARG A 142 3.00 -13.94 -6.85
CA ARG A 142 3.98 -13.22 -6.05
C ARG A 142 4.72 -12.22 -6.93
N VAL A 143 4.93 -11.02 -6.41
CA VAL A 143 5.69 -9.96 -7.07
C VAL A 143 6.78 -9.52 -6.11
N ASN A 144 8.01 -9.88 -6.45
CA ASN A 144 9.19 -9.57 -5.65
C ASN A 144 9.67 -8.16 -6.02
N ARG A 145 9.83 -7.30 -5.01
CA ARG A 145 10.49 -6.01 -5.20
C ARG A 145 12.00 -6.25 -5.28
N VAL A 146 12.63 -5.69 -6.30
CA VAL A 146 14.09 -5.69 -6.49
C VAL A 146 14.60 -4.24 -6.45
N ASP A 147 15.92 -4.04 -6.44
CA ASP A 147 16.53 -2.71 -6.29
C ASP A 147 16.00 -1.70 -7.32
N GLU A 148 15.82 -2.16 -8.57
CA GLU A 148 15.24 -1.38 -9.66
C GLU A 148 14.00 -2.06 -10.23
N GLY A 149 12.91 -2.04 -9.47
CA GLY A 149 11.56 -2.41 -9.93
C GLY A 149 10.99 -3.66 -9.28
N TYR A 150 10.34 -4.50 -10.10
CA TYR A 150 9.54 -5.64 -9.68
C TYR A 150 9.80 -6.84 -10.58
N VAL A 151 9.77 -8.05 -10.00
CA VAL A 151 9.83 -9.31 -10.73
C VAL A 151 8.59 -10.13 -10.38
N ILE A 152 7.83 -10.48 -11.41
CA ILE A 152 6.64 -11.34 -11.30
C ILE A 152 7.11 -12.79 -11.29
N ASP A 153 6.71 -13.53 -10.26
CA ASP A 153 7.06 -14.93 -10.03
C ASP A 153 6.06 -15.84 -10.77
N VAL A 154 6.38 -16.15 -12.02
CA VAL A 154 5.63 -17.00 -12.96
C VAL A 154 6.64 -17.85 -13.74
N ASP A 155 6.18 -18.87 -14.48
CA ASP A 155 7.02 -19.83 -15.22
C ASP A 155 8.17 -19.18 -16.01
N ALA A 156 7.91 -18.04 -16.63
CA ALA A 156 8.92 -17.16 -17.24
C ALA A 156 8.96 -15.83 -16.46
N PRO A 157 9.88 -15.66 -15.50
CA PRO A 157 9.94 -14.47 -14.66
C PRO A 157 9.96 -13.19 -15.49
N HIS A 158 9.07 -12.26 -15.16
CA HIS A 158 8.92 -11.03 -15.92
C HIS A 158 9.31 -9.82 -15.08
N ARG A 159 10.21 -8.97 -15.61
CA ARG A 159 10.69 -7.77 -14.94
C ARG A 159 9.85 -6.56 -15.35
N CYS A 160 9.42 -5.79 -14.37
CA CYS A 160 8.67 -4.55 -14.53
C CYS A 160 9.39 -3.41 -13.81
N SER A 161 9.38 -2.23 -14.39
CA SER A 161 9.93 -1.01 -13.79
C SER A 161 9.00 -0.43 -12.71
N SER A 162 7.69 -0.72 -12.78
CA SER A 162 6.66 -0.15 -11.91
C SER A 162 5.51 -1.11 -11.60
N LEU A 163 4.73 -0.83 -10.55
CA LEU A 163 3.50 -1.57 -10.28
C LEU A 163 2.43 -1.39 -11.37
N ALA A 164 2.46 -0.27 -12.10
CA ALA A 164 1.56 -0.06 -13.23
C ALA A 164 1.88 -1.04 -14.37
N GLU A 165 3.16 -1.26 -14.66
CA GLU A 165 3.59 -2.29 -15.62
C GLU A 165 3.25 -3.70 -15.15
N VAL A 166 3.34 -3.98 -13.84
CA VAL A 166 2.85 -5.27 -13.30
C VAL A 166 1.37 -5.46 -13.62
N VAL A 167 0.54 -4.42 -13.45
CA VAL A 167 -0.89 -4.48 -13.79
C VAL A 167 -1.06 -4.74 -15.29
N GLN A 168 -0.38 -3.96 -16.12
CA GLN A 168 -0.45 -4.05 -17.57
C GLN A 168 -0.06 -5.45 -18.07
N TYR A 169 1.00 -6.04 -17.51
CA TYR A 169 1.43 -7.40 -17.84
C TYR A 169 0.29 -8.42 -17.70
N PHE A 170 -0.46 -8.41 -16.59
CA PHE A 170 -1.56 -9.36 -16.39
C PHE A 170 -2.75 -9.08 -17.33
N VAL A 171 -3.06 -7.81 -17.60
CA VAL A 171 -4.13 -7.44 -18.54
C VAL A 171 -3.78 -7.91 -19.96
N GLU A 172 -2.56 -7.64 -20.43
CA GLU A 172 -2.09 -8.04 -21.75
C GLU A 172 -1.99 -9.56 -21.89
N ARG A 173 -1.36 -10.23 -20.91
CA ARG A 173 -1.14 -11.68 -20.96
C ARG A 173 -2.45 -12.47 -20.92
N SER A 174 -3.48 -11.92 -20.28
CA SER A 174 -4.82 -12.50 -20.24
C SER A 174 -5.71 -12.10 -21.42
N LYS A 175 -5.21 -11.30 -22.38
CA LYS A 175 -5.97 -10.72 -23.50
C LYS A 175 -7.20 -9.93 -23.02
N GLY A 176 -7.06 -9.20 -21.92
CA GLY A 176 -8.13 -8.39 -21.32
C GLY A 176 -9.13 -9.16 -20.44
N ASN A 177 -8.96 -10.47 -20.27
CA ASN A 177 -9.82 -11.24 -19.36
C ASN A 177 -9.59 -10.91 -17.88
N LEU A 178 -8.39 -10.44 -17.53
CA LEU A 178 -8.12 -9.81 -16.25
C LEU A 178 -8.32 -8.31 -16.38
N ARG A 179 -9.24 -7.79 -15.57
CA ARG A 179 -9.63 -6.38 -15.48
C ARG A 179 -9.33 -5.90 -14.06
N PRO A 180 -8.47 -4.87 -13.90
CA PRO A 180 -8.17 -4.34 -12.58
C PRO A 180 -9.46 -3.84 -11.92
N LEU A 181 -9.70 -4.28 -10.68
CA LEU A 181 -10.76 -3.69 -9.87
C LEU A 181 -10.27 -2.30 -9.47
N HIS A 182 -10.86 -1.28 -10.07
CA HIS A 182 -10.55 0.08 -9.70
C HIS A 182 -11.24 0.38 -8.37
N ARG A 183 -10.51 0.98 -7.43
CA ARG A 183 -11.12 1.58 -6.26
C ARG A 183 -12.13 2.62 -6.73
N GLU A 184 -13.43 2.29 -6.67
CA GLU A 184 -14.46 3.28 -6.88
C GLU A 184 -14.23 4.40 -5.87
N TYR A 185 -13.93 5.59 -6.38
CA TYR A 185 -14.13 6.80 -5.60
C TYR A 185 -15.64 7.03 -5.58
N SER A 186 -16.40 6.32 -4.73
CA SER A 186 -17.76 6.72 -4.44
C SER A 186 -17.67 7.94 -3.51
N PRO A 187 -17.90 9.17 -3.98
CA PRO A 187 -17.96 10.32 -3.10
C PRO A 187 -19.34 10.23 -2.46
N ARG A 188 -19.46 9.53 -1.33
CA ARG A 188 -20.74 9.46 -0.63
C ARG A 188 -21.12 10.87 -0.18
N LEU A 189 -22.23 11.32 -0.76
CA LEU A 189 -22.97 12.57 -0.50
C LEU A 189 -23.28 12.72 0.99
#